data_AF-A0ABD0NYK0-F1
#
_entry.id   AF-A0ABD0NYK0-F1
#
_cell.length_a   1.000
_cell.length_b   1.000
_cell.length_c   1.000
_cell.angle_alpha   90.00
_cell.angle_beta   90.00
_cell.angle_gamma   90.00
#
_symmetry.space_group_name_H-M   'P 1'
#
loop_
_entity.id
_entity.type
_entity.pdbx_description
1 polymer ?
#
loop_
_entity_poly.entity_id
_entity_poly.type
_entity_poly.pdbx_seq_one_letter_code
_entity_poly.pdbx_strand_id
1 'polypeptide(L)' 'MSGHGHGHGGGHSHGCCECEHEPAERGVEYELYRRIDIEKLQCLNESRDGDGKLVFKPWDQRTDREK' A
#
# COMPACT_ATOMS: atom_id res chain seq x y z
N MET A 1 -8.35 -14.62 47.86
CA MET A 1 -7.91 -14.92 46.48
C MET A 1 -8.91 -14.26 45.55
N SER A 2 -8.49 -13.20 44.85
CA SER A 2 -9.35 -12.43 43.94
C SER A 2 -9.57 -13.20 42.65
N GLY A 3 -10.83 -13.30 42.23
CA GLY A 3 -11.17 -13.82 40.92
C GLY A 3 -12.63 -13.55 40.57
N HIS A 4 -12.89 -12.54 39.74
CA HIS A 4 -13.78 -12.67 38.59
C HIS A 4 -13.71 -11.43 37.70
N GLY A 5 -13.40 -11.64 36.42
CA GLY A 5 -13.14 -10.60 35.44
C GLY A 5 -14.39 -9.96 34.85
N HIS A 6 -14.22 -8.72 34.39
CA HIS A 6 -15.10 -8.05 33.46
C HIS A 6 -14.29 -7.72 32.20
N GLY A 7 -14.30 -8.64 31.24
CA GLY A 7 -13.77 -8.38 29.90
C GLY A 7 -14.84 -7.63 29.11
N HIS A 8 -14.64 -6.33 28.92
CA HIS A 8 -15.45 -5.56 27.97
C HIS A 8 -15.05 -6.00 26.55
N GLY A 9 -15.85 -6.89 25.96
CA GLY A 9 -15.85 -7.19 24.53
C GLY A 9 -16.33 -5.95 23.76
N GLY A 10 -15.39 -5.05 23.47
CA GLY A 10 -15.58 -3.96 22.52
C GLY A 10 -15.61 -4.51 21.11
N GLY A 11 -16.74 -5.11 20.72
CA GLY A 11 -17.04 -5.38 19.33
C GLY A 11 -17.24 -4.06 18.59
N HIS A 12 -16.16 -3.49 18.07
CA HIS A 12 -16.24 -2.47 17.03
C HIS A 12 -16.75 -3.13 15.75
N SER A 13 -18.06 -3.33 15.67
CA SER A 13 -18.78 -3.45 14.41
C SER A 13 -18.62 -2.10 13.71
N HIS A 14 -17.66 -2.00 12.78
CA HIS A 14 -17.66 -0.93 11.79
C HIS A 14 -18.86 -1.18 10.87
N GLY A 15 -20.01 -0.73 11.34
CA GLY A 15 -21.22 -0.61 10.54
C GLY A 15 -20.96 0.31 9.37
N CYS A 16 -21.41 -0.15 8.20
CA CYS A 16 -21.98 0.68 7.15
C CYS A 16 -21.22 1.98 6.82
N CYS A 17 -20.04 1.84 6.23
CA CYS A 17 -19.67 2.79 5.19
C CYS A 17 -20.16 2.17 3.88
N GLU A 18 -21.28 2.68 3.36
CA GLU A 18 -21.54 2.74 1.93
C GLU A 18 -20.45 3.64 1.33
N CYS A 19 -19.21 3.16 1.34
CA CYS A 19 -18.22 3.63 0.39
C CYS A 19 -18.80 3.14 -0.93
N GLU A 20 -19.26 4.06 -1.77
CA GLU A 20 -19.23 3.82 -3.21
C GLU A 20 -17.79 3.42 -3.51
N HIS A 21 -17.54 2.11 -3.51
CA HIS A 21 -16.24 1.54 -3.74
C HIS A 21 -16.02 1.85 -5.19
N GLU A 22 -15.28 2.94 -5.41
CA GLU A 22 -14.81 3.29 -6.73
C GLU A 22 -14.31 2.01 -7.38
N PRO A 23 -14.81 1.67 -8.58
CA PRO A 23 -14.46 0.41 -9.20
C PRO A 23 -12.94 0.29 -9.13
N ALA A 24 -12.42 -0.87 -8.76
CA ALA A 24 -10.97 -1.08 -8.59
C ALA A 24 -10.17 -0.60 -9.83
N GLU A 25 -10.86 -0.55 -10.98
CA GLU A 25 -10.46 0.01 -12.26
C GLU A 25 -10.10 1.52 -12.22
N ARG A 26 -10.76 2.37 -11.41
CA ARG A 26 -10.36 3.79 -11.23
C ARG A 26 -8.93 3.92 -10.71
N GLY A 27 -8.47 2.99 -9.88
CA GLY A 27 -7.08 2.98 -9.40
C GLY A 27 -6.07 2.71 -10.51
N VAL A 28 -6.48 1.97 -11.55
CA VAL A 28 -5.70 1.66 -12.75
C VAL A 28 -5.74 2.82 -13.74
N GLU A 29 -6.89 3.48 -13.92
CA GLU A 29 -7.03 4.66 -14.77
C GLU A 29 -6.09 5.80 -14.36
N TYR A 30 -5.76 5.89 -13.07
CA TYR A 30 -4.88 6.93 -12.50
C TYR A 30 -3.55 6.38 -11.98
N GLU A 31 -3.00 5.32 -12.60
CA GLU A 31 -1.69 4.74 -12.26
C GLU A 31 -0.61 5.80 -12.01
N LEU A 32 -0.31 6.06 -10.74
CA LEU A 32 0.68 7.04 -10.32
C LEU A 32 2.07 6.71 -10.86
N TYR A 33 2.33 5.42 -11.09
CA TYR A 33 3.55 4.93 -11.73
C TYR A 33 3.88 5.68 -13.03
N ARG A 34 2.88 5.95 -13.88
CA ARG A 34 3.06 6.67 -15.16
C ARG A 34 3.44 8.15 -15.00
N ARG A 35 3.27 8.71 -13.80
CA ARG A 35 3.60 10.12 -13.50
C ARG A 35 5.00 10.27 -12.88
N ILE A 36 5.70 9.17 -12.63
CA ILE A 36 7.05 9.20 -12.07
C ILE A 36 8.05 9.36 -13.22
N ASP A 37 8.89 10.39 -13.17
CA ASP A 37 10.07 10.51 -14.04
C ASP A 37 11.19 9.65 -13.47
N ILE A 38 11.20 8.36 -13.85
CA ILE A 38 12.16 7.36 -13.36
C ILE A 38 13.60 7.73 -13.73
N GLU A 39 13.81 8.44 -14.84
CA GLU A 39 15.15 8.84 -15.28
C GLU A 39 15.76 9.88 -14.35
N LYS A 40 14.95 10.81 -13.83
CA LYS A 40 15.38 11.87 -12.91
C LYS A 40 15.25 11.51 -11.42
N LEU A 41 14.88 10.27 -11.09
CA LEU A 41 14.81 9.81 -9.71
C LEU A 41 16.19 9.88 -9.04
N GLN A 42 16.24 10.42 -7.84
CA GLN A 42 17.39 10.34 -6.95
C GLN A 42 16.99 9.61 -5.67
N CYS A 43 17.66 8.52 -5.38
CA CYS A 43 17.51 7.80 -4.13
C CYS A 43 18.79 7.94 -3.32
N LEU A 44 18.64 8.31 -2.05
CA LEU A 44 19.75 8.47 -1.12
C LEU A 44 20.08 7.13 -0.47
N ASN A 45 21.37 6.88 -0.24
CA ASN A 45 21.85 5.69 0.47
C ASN A 45 21.46 4.36 -0.21
N GLU A 46 21.43 4.36 -1.55
CA GLU A 46 21.24 3.13 -2.33
C GLU A 46 22.41 2.18 -2.11
N SER A 47 22.13 0.86 -2.11
CA SER A 47 23.18 -0.15 -1.97
C SER A 47 24.09 -0.23 -3.21
N ARG A 48 23.52 0.07 -4.38
CA ARG A 48 24.17 0.18 -5.68
C ARG A 48 23.46 1.29 -6.45
N ASP A 49 24.20 2.03 -7.25
CA ASP A 49 23.65 3.13 -8.05
C ASP A 49 22.50 2.63 -8.94
N GLY A 50 21.33 3.26 -8.82
CA GLY A 50 20.15 2.94 -9.61
C GLY A 50 19.23 1.85 -9.05
N ASP A 51 19.59 1.18 -7.94
CA ASP A 51 18.74 0.14 -7.32
C ASP A 51 17.36 0.69 -6.88
N GLY A 52 17.28 1.97 -6.49
CA GLY A 52 16.06 2.61 -6.05
C GLY A 52 15.01 2.75 -7.14
N LYS A 53 15.44 2.82 -8.42
CA LYS A 53 14.52 2.84 -9.57
C LYS A 53 13.75 1.53 -9.71
N LEU A 54 14.36 0.40 -9.34
CA LEU A 54 13.80 -0.96 -9.48
C LEU A 54 12.67 -1.25 -8.47
N VAL A 55 12.54 -0.42 -7.43
CA VAL A 55 11.51 -0.57 -6.39
C VAL A 55 10.13 -0.09 -6.89
N PHE A 56 10.11 0.86 -7.82
CA PHE A 56 8.87 1.38 -8.38
C PHE A 56 8.39 0.44 -9.48
N LYS A 57 7.23 -0.21 -9.26
CA LYS A 57 6.63 -1.17 -10.21
C LYS A 57 5.21 -0.77 -10.59
N PRO A 58 4.77 -1.11 -11.82
CA PRO A 58 3.35 -1.11 -12.19
C PRO A 58 2.50 -1.95 -11.22
N TRP A 59 1.19 -1.68 -11.17
CA TRP A 59 0.27 -2.35 -10.25
C TRP A 59 0.20 -3.87 -10.45
N ASP A 60 0.29 -4.33 -11.70
CA ASP A 60 0.33 -5.74 -12.10
C ASP A 60 1.60 -6.46 -11.62
N GLN A 61 2.69 -5.72 -11.38
CA GLN A 61 3.98 -6.25 -10.94
C GLN A 61 4.27 -5.95 -9.46
N ARG A 62 3.29 -5.44 -8.70
CA ARG A 62 3.49 -5.00 -7.30
C ARG A 62 3.97 -6.11 -6.35
N THR A 63 3.74 -7.38 -6.71
CA THR A 63 4.16 -8.55 -5.92
C THR A 63 5.47 -9.16 -6.39
N ASP A 64 6.03 -8.68 -7.50
CA ASP A 64 7.30 -9.16 -8.00
C ASP A 64 8.45 -8.66 -7.10
N ARG A 65 9.31 -9.59 -6.68
CA ARG A 65 10.44 -9.35 -5.77
C ARG A 65 11.79 -9.51 -6.44
N GLU A 66 11.81 -9.85 -7.72
CA GLU A 66 13.04 -9.85 -8.50
C GLU A 66 13.49 -8.40 -8.74
N LYS A 67 14.81 -8.23 -8.82
CA LYS A 67 15.49 -6.96 -9.08
C LYS A 67 15.84 -6.86 -10.54
#